data_AF-A0A926QBL6-F1
#
_entry.id   AF-A0A926QBL6-F1
#
_cell.length_a   1.000
_cell.length_b   1.000
_cell.length_c   1.000
_cell.angle_alpha   90.00
_cell.angle_beta   90.00
_cell.angle_gamma   90.00
#
_symmetry.space_group_name_H-M   'P 1'
#
loop_
_entity.id
_entity.type
_entity.pdbx_description
1 polymer ?
#
loop_
_entity_poly.entity_id
_entity_poly.type
_entity_poly.pdbx_seq_one_letter_code
_entity_poly.pdbx_strand_id
1 'polypeptide(L)'
;MNPDPDIAKVKRVLDLAAVFAWVLLGVAGLGLLAYLTFSGMYGTGWGARVPIILGFLGVLLSAVMQVIFTNSAVRAFPMERNLRVKALVGIVAPGVLAFIGAAILSLIIQVVTGDRDPIGSSFLFGCTVLVCAPLAGFLFDAGRKLSIVERKYGAAGAVQLYQYQLAATTVQR
;
A
#
# COMPACT_ATOMS: atom_id res chain seq x y z
N MET A 1 35.18 5.51 4.52
CA MET A 1 34.14 4.51 4.22
C MET A 1 33.63 4.82 2.81
N ASN A 2 33.64 3.88 1.88
CA ASN A 2 33.20 4.16 0.50
C ASN A 2 31.66 4.17 0.45
N PRO A 3 30.99 5.16 -0.17
CA PRO A 3 29.54 5.21 -0.20
C PRO A 3 28.97 4.04 -1.03
N ASP A 4 28.09 3.24 -0.43
CA ASP A 4 27.34 2.21 -1.15
C ASP A 4 26.12 2.84 -1.87
N PRO A 5 26.02 2.74 -3.20
CA PRO A 5 24.90 3.30 -3.96
C PRO A 5 23.55 2.66 -3.62
N ASP A 6 23.52 1.45 -3.05
CA ASP A 6 22.28 0.75 -2.75
C ASP A 6 21.52 1.37 -1.57
N ILE A 7 22.21 1.96 -0.60
CA ILE A 7 21.57 2.68 0.52
C ILE A 7 20.86 3.95 0.02
N ALA A 8 21.53 4.73 -0.84
CA ALA A 8 20.95 5.93 -1.43
C ALA A 8 19.74 5.60 -2.33
N LYS A 9 19.78 4.49 -3.06
CA LYS A 9 18.65 3.98 -3.84
C LYS A 9 17.47 3.58 -2.95
N VAL A 10 17.71 2.92 -1.80
CA VAL A 10 16.64 2.54 -0.87
C VAL A 10 15.92 3.79 -0.33
N LYS A 11 16.67 4.82 0.07
CA LYS A 11 16.07 6.07 0.54
C LYS A 11 15.21 6.75 -0.53
N ARG A 12 15.69 6.82 -1.78
CA ARG A 12 14.90 7.34 -2.91
C ARG A 12 13.62 6.54 -3.16
N VAL A 13 13.69 5.21 -3.07
CA VAL A 13 12.50 4.35 -3.24
C VAL A 13 11.49 4.58 -2.11
N LEU A 14 11.94 4.75 -0.86
CA LEU A 14 11.06 5.06 0.25
C LEU A 14 10.40 6.43 0.12
N ASP A 15 11.15 7.45 -0.33
CA ASP A 15 10.60 8.80 -0.56
C ASP A 15 9.57 8.79 -1.70
N LEU A 16 9.83 8.07 -2.79
CA LEU A 16 8.87 7.86 -3.87
C LEU A 16 7.64 7.07 -3.39
N ALA A 17 7.84 6.04 -2.57
CA ALA A 17 6.74 5.24 -2.02
C ALA A 17 5.80 6.08 -1.14
N ALA A 18 6.32 7.03 -0.36
CA ALA A 18 5.49 7.93 0.43
C ALA A 18 4.63 8.84 -0.43
N VAL A 19 5.18 9.42 -1.51
CA VAL A 19 4.41 10.21 -2.49
C VAL A 19 3.36 9.33 -3.18
N PHE A 20 3.76 8.13 -3.60
CA PHE A 20 2.88 7.20 -4.30
C PHE A 20 1.72 6.72 -3.42
N ALA A 21 1.95 6.51 -2.12
CA ALA A 21 0.90 6.12 -1.18
C ALA A 21 -0.24 7.17 -1.11
N TRP A 22 0.09 8.47 -1.17
CA TRP A 22 -0.92 9.54 -1.22
C TRP A 22 -1.72 9.51 -2.52
N VAL A 23 -1.05 9.25 -3.66
CA VAL A 23 -1.73 9.09 -4.94
C VAL A 23 -2.70 7.90 -4.89
N LEU A 24 -2.27 6.78 -4.32
CA LEU A 24 -3.10 5.57 -4.19
C LEU A 24 -4.30 5.78 -3.23
N LEU A 25 -4.14 6.58 -2.18
CA LEU A 25 -5.26 7.01 -1.34
C LEU A 25 -6.28 7.83 -2.14
N GLY A 26 -5.81 8.72 -3.01
CA GLY A 26 -6.66 9.45 -3.95
C GLY A 26 -7.42 8.51 -4.90
N VAL A 27 -6.73 7.52 -5.47
CA VAL A 27 -7.35 6.49 -6.34
C VAL A 27 -8.42 5.69 -5.59
N ALA A 28 -8.15 5.27 -4.35
CA ALA A 28 -9.12 4.55 -3.52
C ALA A 28 -10.37 5.40 -3.23
N GLY A 29 -10.19 6.67 -2.86
CA GLY A 29 -11.29 7.60 -2.59
C GLY A 29 -12.12 7.91 -3.84
N LEU A 30 -11.46 8.19 -4.97
CA LEU A 30 -12.14 8.39 -6.25
C LEU A 30 -12.85 7.13 -6.73
N GLY A 31 -12.28 5.95 -6.49
CA GLY A 31 -12.92 4.66 -6.75
C GLY A 31 -14.23 4.51 -6.00
N LEU A 32 -14.25 4.76 -4.69
CA LEU A 32 -15.49 4.72 -3.91
C LEU A 32 -16.54 5.73 -4.43
N LEU A 33 -16.13 6.97 -4.71
CA LEU A 33 -17.03 8.00 -5.23
C LEU A 33 -17.60 7.66 -6.62
N ALA A 34 -16.75 7.16 -7.52
CA ALA A 34 -17.17 6.69 -8.83
C ALA A 34 -18.17 5.53 -8.69
N TYR A 35 -17.89 4.56 -7.82
CA TYR A 35 -18.81 3.46 -7.58
C TYR A 35 -20.16 3.96 -7.05
N LEU A 36 -20.18 4.84 -6.05
CA LEU A 36 -21.42 5.38 -5.47
C LEU A 36 -22.27 6.15 -6.50
N THR A 37 -21.62 6.95 -7.35
CA THR A 37 -22.30 7.71 -8.41
C THR A 37 -22.86 6.79 -9.49
N PHE A 38 -22.04 5.89 -10.05
CA PHE A 38 -22.51 4.95 -11.08
C PHE A 38 -23.62 4.03 -10.57
N SER A 39 -23.43 3.39 -9.42
CA SER A 39 -24.46 2.49 -8.86
C SER A 39 -25.74 3.24 -8.46
N GLY A 40 -25.66 4.55 -8.21
CA GLY A 40 -26.84 5.41 -8.00
C GLY A 40 -27.58 5.69 -9.30
N MET A 41 -26.85 5.99 -10.38
CA MET A 41 -27.42 6.24 -11.70
C MET A 41 -28.05 4.99 -12.34
N TYR A 42 -27.45 3.82 -12.15
CA TYR A 42 -27.95 2.54 -12.69
C TYR A 42 -29.05 1.89 -11.84
N GLY A 43 -29.46 2.51 -10.74
CA GLY A 43 -30.55 2.00 -9.89
C GLY A 43 -30.22 0.67 -9.20
N THR A 44 -28.95 0.37 -8.95
CA THR A 44 -28.55 -0.87 -8.30
C THR A 44 -29.20 -0.97 -6.91
N GLY A 45 -29.78 -2.13 -6.59
CA GLY A 45 -30.46 -2.35 -5.31
C GLY A 45 -29.53 -2.15 -4.11
N TRP A 46 -30.03 -1.55 -3.03
CA TRP A 46 -29.21 -1.21 -1.86
C TRP A 46 -28.56 -2.46 -1.23
N GLY A 47 -29.29 -3.58 -1.18
CA GLY A 47 -28.77 -4.86 -0.70
C GLY A 47 -27.51 -5.32 -1.43
N ALA A 48 -27.48 -5.23 -2.76
CA ALA A 48 -26.32 -5.60 -3.57
C ALA A 48 -25.15 -4.61 -3.41
N ARG A 49 -25.43 -3.34 -3.07
CA ARG A 49 -24.40 -2.30 -2.96
C ARG A 49 -23.62 -2.35 -1.65
N VAL A 50 -24.26 -2.71 -0.54
CA VAL A 50 -23.66 -2.69 0.80
C VAL A 50 -22.34 -3.48 0.90
N PRO A 51 -22.23 -4.73 0.41
CA PRO A 51 -20.97 -5.48 0.45
C PRO A 51 -19.84 -4.79 -0.31
N ILE A 52 -20.17 -4.19 -1.45
CA ILE A 52 -19.19 -3.50 -2.30
C ILE A 52 -18.71 -2.21 -1.62
N ILE A 53 -19.62 -1.43 -1.02
CA ILE A 53 -19.27 -0.23 -0.25
C ILE A 53 -18.34 -0.59 0.91
N LEU A 54 -18.68 -1.65 1.67
CA LEU A 54 -17.84 -2.13 2.78
C LEU A 54 -16.45 -2.57 2.28
N GLY A 55 -16.39 -3.23 1.12
CA GLY A 55 -15.13 -3.55 0.44
C GLY A 55 -14.31 -2.31 0.13
N PHE A 56 -14.91 -1.28 -0.47
CA PHE A 56 -14.21 -0.02 -0.78
C PHE A 56 -13.73 0.70 0.47
N LEU A 57 -14.51 0.71 1.55
CA LEU A 57 -14.07 1.27 2.83
C LEU A 57 -12.86 0.53 3.39
N GLY A 58 -12.80 -0.79 3.26
CA GLY A 58 -11.62 -1.56 3.65
C GLY A 58 -10.39 -1.29 2.77
N VAL A 59 -10.57 -1.08 1.45
CA VAL A 59 -9.48 -0.64 0.55
C VAL A 59 -9.00 0.76 0.93
N LEU A 60 -9.91 1.67 1.28
CA LEU A 60 -9.58 3.01 1.76
C LEU A 60 -8.77 2.95 3.06
N LEU A 61 -9.19 2.10 4.01
CA LEU A 61 -8.45 1.88 5.25
C LEU A 61 -7.04 1.34 4.99
N SER A 62 -6.90 0.38 4.06
CA SER A 62 -5.58 -0.10 3.61
C SER A 62 -4.74 1.05 3.04
N ALA A 63 -5.30 1.90 2.18
CA ALA A 63 -4.58 3.05 1.62
C ALA A 63 -4.16 4.08 2.68
N VAL A 64 -4.99 4.31 3.71
CA VAL A 64 -4.59 5.15 4.84
C VAL A 64 -3.42 4.52 5.61
N MET A 65 -3.49 3.21 5.88
CA MET A 65 -2.38 2.50 6.54
C MET A 65 -1.09 2.53 5.71
N GLN A 66 -1.20 2.48 4.37
CA GLN A 66 -0.08 2.67 3.45
C GLN A 66 0.59 4.03 3.61
N VAL A 67 -0.20 5.10 3.66
CA VAL A 67 0.29 6.47 3.87
C VAL A 67 0.98 6.59 5.22
N ILE A 68 0.37 6.10 6.29
CA ILE A 68 0.96 6.17 7.64
C ILE A 68 2.29 5.40 7.66
N PHE A 69 2.30 4.17 7.17
CA PHE A 69 3.48 3.31 7.17
C PHE A 69 4.63 3.88 6.33
N THR A 70 4.36 4.33 5.11
CA THR A 70 5.40 4.87 4.23
C THR A 70 6.00 6.16 4.78
N ASN A 71 5.18 7.05 5.35
CA ASN A 71 5.68 8.27 6.00
C ASN A 71 6.48 7.96 7.27
N SER A 72 6.10 6.95 8.05
CA SER A 72 6.91 6.51 9.20
C SER A 72 8.23 5.87 8.73
N ALA A 73 8.18 5.04 7.68
CA ALA A 73 9.35 4.35 7.12
C ALA A 73 10.41 5.31 6.60
N VAL A 74 9.99 6.40 5.96
CA VAL A 74 10.86 7.49 5.49
C VAL A 74 11.59 8.17 6.65
N ARG A 75 10.94 8.33 7.81
CA ARG A 75 11.48 9.01 9.00
C ARG A 75 12.38 8.12 9.85
N ALA A 76 12.05 6.84 9.96
CA ALA A 76 12.79 5.88 10.77
C ALA A 76 13.91 5.16 10.02
N PHE A 77 14.07 5.40 8.71
CA PHE A 77 15.22 4.94 7.95
C PHE A 77 16.53 5.54 8.51
N PRO A 78 17.61 4.76 8.71
CA PRO A 78 17.83 3.36 8.30
C PRO A 78 17.56 2.32 9.40
N MET A 79 16.97 2.69 10.54
CA MET A 79 16.71 1.76 11.65
C MET A 79 15.50 0.85 11.40
N GLU A 80 14.69 1.14 10.38
CA GLU A 80 13.49 0.39 10.01
C GLU A 80 13.85 -1.02 9.47
N ARG A 81 13.69 -2.04 10.33
CA ARG A 81 13.88 -3.45 9.96
C ARG A 81 12.59 -4.10 9.46
N ASN A 82 12.74 -5.21 8.72
CA ASN A 82 11.63 -6.05 8.26
C ASN A 82 10.58 -5.31 7.40
N LEU A 83 11.01 -4.31 6.62
CA LEU A 83 10.17 -3.53 5.70
C LEU A 83 9.24 -4.41 4.84
N ARG A 84 9.70 -5.59 4.40
CA ARG A 84 8.89 -6.54 3.62
C ARG A 84 7.70 -7.12 4.41
N VAL A 85 7.95 -7.56 5.64
CA VAL A 85 6.91 -8.16 6.49
C VAL A 85 5.91 -7.09 6.90
N LYS A 86 6.40 -5.89 7.26
CA LYS A 86 5.52 -4.76 7.58
C LYS A 86 4.69 -4.31 6.38
N ALA A 87 5.27 -4.30 5.18
CA ALA A 87 4.51 -4.04 3.96
C ALA A 87 3.46 -5.13 3.72
N LEU A 88 3.81 -6.40 3.86
CA LEU A 88 2.85 -7.49 3.61
C LEU A 88 1.68 -7.49 4.62
N VAL A 89 1.99 -7.35 5.92
CA VAL A 89 1.00 -7.41 7.00
C VAL A 89 0.23 -6.09 7.17
N GLY A 90 0.92 -4.95 7.02
CA GLY A 90 0.32 -3.63 7.26
C GLY A 90 -0.37 -3.02 6.05
N ILE A 91 -0.03 -3.43 4.83
CA ILE A 91 -0.53 -2.82 3.58
C ILE A 91 -1.37 -3.81 2.79
N VAL A 92 -0.80 -4.96 2.43
CA VAL A 92 -1.43 -5.90 1.50
C VAL A 92 -2.55 -6.68 2.19
N ALA A 93 -2.30 -7.21 3.38
CA ALA A 93 -3.27 -8.03 4.09
C ALA A 93 -4.60 -7.33 4.37
N PRO A 94 -4.66 -6.07 4.86
CA PRO A 94 -5.94 -5.40 5.12
C PRO A 94 -6.79 -5.19 3.87
N GLY A 95 -6.17 -4.81 2.74
CA GLY A 95 -6.87 -4.56 1.48
C GLY A 95 -7.40 -5.86 0.85
N VAL A 96 -6.59 -6.92 0.88
CA VAL A 96 -7.00 -8.24 0.37
C VAL A 96 -8.09 -8.87 1.25
N LEU A 97 -7.96 -8.78 2.57
CA LEU A 97 -8.98 -9.28 3.50
C LEU A 97 -10.30 -8.54 3.35
N ALA A 98 -10.26 -7.21 3.14
CA ALA A 98 -11.45 -6.42 2.85
C ALA A 98 -12.15 -6.87 1.56
N PHE A 99 -11.38 -7.13 0.50
CA PHE A 99 -11.93 -7.66 -0.76
C PHE A 99 -12.55 -9.05 -0.57
N ILE A 100 -11.85 -9.97 0.10
CA ILE A 100 -12.37 -11.32 0.38
C ILE A 100 -13.66 -11.24 1.20
N GLY A 101 -13.68 -10.41 2.25
CA GLY A 101 -14.86 -10.19 3.08
C GLY A 101 -16.04 -9.64 2.28
N ALA A 102 -15.80 -8.65 1.41
CA ALA A 102 -16.82 -8.11 0.51
C ALA A 102 -17.33 -9.14 -0.50
N ALA A 103 -16.45 -9.99 -1.05
CA ALA A 103 -16.84 -11.06 -1.98
C ALA A 103 -17.70 -12.13 -1.30
N ILE A 104 -17.32 -12.57 -0.09
CA ILE A 104 -18.11 -13.52 0.70
C ILE A 104 -19.48 -12.92 1.03
N LEU A 105 -19.52 -11.66 1.50
CA LEU A 105 -20.76 -11.00 1.84
C LEU A 105 -21.66 -10.79 0.60
N SER A 106 -21.08 -10.44 -0.55
CA SER A 106 -21.81 -10.36 -1.81
C SER A 106 -22.39 -11.71 -2.22
N LEU A 107 -21.70 -12.82 -1.97
CA LEU A 107 -22.18 -14.16 -2.28
C LEU A 107 -23.33 -14.57 -1.34
N ILE A 108 -23.24 -14.22 -0.05
CA ILE A 108 -24.34 -14.41 0.91
C ILE A 108 -25.59 -13.65 0.45
N ILE A 109 -25.45 -12.38 0.06
CA ILE A 109 -26.60 -11.58 -0.42
C ILE A 109 -27.19 -12.16 -1.70
N GLN A 110 -26.35 -12.64 -2.63
CA GLN A 110 -26.82 -13.31 -3.83
C GLN A 110 -27.65 -14.56 -3.50
N VAL A 111 -27.25 -15.36 -2.51
CA VAL A 111 -27.99 -16.55 -2.08
C VAL A 111 -29.32 -16.17 -1.41
N VAL A 112 -29.35 -15.12 -0.60
CA VAL A 112 -30.55 -14.73 0.18
C VAL A 112 -31.57 -13.96 -0.65
N THR A 113 -31.11 -13.04 -1.49
CA THR A 113 -31.97 -12.06 -2.18
C THR A 113 -32.04 -12.27 -3.69
N GLY A 114 -31.21 -13.15 -4.25
CA GLY A 114 -31.09 -13.35 -5.69
C GLY A 114 -30.34 -12.22 -6.41
N ASP A 115 -29.94 -11.17 -5.70
CA ASP A 115 -29.38 -9.94 -6.27
C ASP A 115 -27.85 -9.90 -6.13
N ARG A 116 -27.17 -9.41 -7.16
CA ARG A 116 -25.71 -9.23 -7.17
C ARG A 116 -25.30 -8.04 -8.02
N ASP A 117 -24.26 -7.32 -7.58
CA ASP A 117 -23.58 -6.31 -8.38
C ASP A 117 -22.26 -6.86 -8.96
N PRO A 118 -22.28 -7.51 -10.14
CA PRO A 118 -21.08 -8.05 -10.77
C PRO A 118 -20.11 -6.96 -11.25
N ILE A 119 -20.65 -5.79 -11.62
CA ILE A 119 -19.86 -4.64 -12.09
C ILE A 119 -19.11 -4.03 -10.91
N GLY A 120 -19.81 -3.78 -9.80
CA GLY A 120 -19.24 -3.31 -8.54
C GLY A 120 -18.17 -4.25 -8.00
N SER A 121 -18.37 -5.56 -8.08
CA SER A 121 -17.37 -6.57 -7.67
C SER A 121 -16.09 -6.49 -8.49
N SER A 122 -16.21 -6.36 -9.81
CA SER A 122 -15.07 -6.25 -10.73
C SER A 122 -14.31 -4.94 -10.54
N PHE A 123 -15.05 -3.85 -10.33
CA PHE A 123 -14.48 -2.54 -10.08
C PHE A 123 -13.75 -2.48 -8.73
N LEU A 124 -14.33 -3.07 -7.68
CA LEU A 124 -13.68 -3.21 -6.39
C LEU A 124 -12.39 -4.03 -6.50
N PHE A 125 -12.41 -5.17 -7.21
CA PHE A 125 -11.22 -5.97 -7.46
C PHE A 125 -10.11 -5.14 -8.13
N GLY A 126 -10.45 -4.43 -9.21
CA GLY A 126 -9.51 -3.56 -9.92
C GLY A 126 -8.91 -2.48 -9.00
N CYS A 127 -9.75 -1.85 -8.18
CA CYS A 127 -9.31 -0.85 -7.20
C CYS A 127 -8.34 -1.46 -6.17
N THR A 128 -8.68 -2.62 -5.58
CA THR A 128 -7.81 -3.31 -4.61
C THR A 128 -6.45 -3.65 -5.22
N VAL A 129 -6.41 -4.17 -6.44
CA VAL A 129 -5.16 -4.53 -7.11
C VAL A 129 -4.32 -3.28 -7.39
N LEU A 130 -4.93 -2.21 -7.93
CA LEU A 130 -4.23 -0.96 -8.23
C LEU A 130 -3.69 -0.28 -6.96
N VAL A 131 -4.44 -0.33 -5.86
CA VAL A 131 -4.06 0.29 -4.58
C VAL A 131 -3.00 -0.52 -3.84
N CYS A 132 -3.08 -1.85 -3.84
CA CYS A 132 -2.19 -2.67 -3.00
C CYS A 132 -0.94 -3.17 -3.73
N ALA A 133 -1.01 -3.51 -5.02
CA ALA A 133 0.09 -4.21 -5.70
C ALA A 133 1.33 -3.34 -5.98
N PRO A 134 1.21 -2.10 -6.49
CA PRO A 134 2.39 -1.32 -6.85
C PRO A 134 3.25 -0.97 -5.65
N LEU A 135 2.62 -0.50 -4.55
CA LEU A 135 3.35 -0.08 -3.35
C LEU A 135 4.05 -1.27 -2.67
N ALA A 136 3.40 -2.44 -2.66
CA ALA A 136 4.03 -3.68 -2.22
C ALA A 136 5.30 -3.98 -3.04
N GLY A 137 5.23 -3.86 -4.37
CA GLY A 137 6.38 -4.04 -5.25
C GLY A 137 7.57 -3.12 -4.89
N PHE A 138 7.31 -1.82 -4.70
CA PHE A 138 8.34 -0.86 -4.30
C PHE A 138 8.98 -1.19 -2.94
N LEU A 139 8.15 -1.52 -1.94
CA LEU A 139 8.62 -1.84 -0.58
C LEU A 139 9.39 -3.17 -0.53
N PHE A 140 8.99 -4.15 -1.35
CA PHE A 140 9.71 -5.41 -1.46
C PHE A 140 11.11 -5.25 -2.07
N ASP A 141 11.24 -4.44 -3.13
CA ASP A 141 12.55 -4.15 -3.73
C ASP A 141 13.44 -3.32 -2.79
N ALA A 142 12.88 -2.31 -2.11
CA ALA A 142 13.60 -1.56 -1.08
C ALA A 142 14.11 -2.46 0.04
N GLY A 143 13.25 -3.34 0.57
CA GLY A 143 13.64 -4.32 1.58
C GLY A 143 14.68 -5.33 1.10
N ARG A 144 14.68 -5.68 -0.20
CA ARG A 144 15.73 -6.53 -0.79
C ARG A 144 17.09 -5.86 -0.77
N LYS A 145 17.15 -4.62 -1.24
CA LYS A 145 18.40 -3.86 -1.32
C LYS A 145 18.96 -3.60 0.08
N LEU A 146 18.10 -3.26 1.04
CA LEU A 146 18.52 -3.09 2.44
C LEU A 146 19.12 -4.37 3.04
N SER A 147 18.50 -5.52 2.80
CA SER A 147 19.02 -6.82 3.29
C SER A 147 20.39 -7.17 2.70
N ILE A 148 20.67 -6.81 1.44
CA ILE A 148 21.99 -7.00 0.83
C ILE A 148 23.05 -6.16 1.55
N VAL A 149 22.73 -4.90 1.86
CA VAL A 149 23.63 -4.00 2.60
C VAL A 149 23.85 -4.52 4.03
N GLU A 150 22.79 -4.92 4.73
CA GLU A 150 22.89 -5.48 6.09
C GLU A 150 23.74 -6.74 6.14
N ARG A 151 23.66 -7.62 5.11
CA ARG A 151 24.51 -8.81 5.00
C ARG A 151 25.99 -8.46 4.77
N LYS A 152 26.29 -7.38 4.06
CA LYS A 152 27.67 -6.97 3.74
C LYS A 152 28.37 -6.25 4.90
N TYR A 153 27.65 -5.35 5.57
CA TYR A 153 28.26 -4.42 6.53
C TYR A 153 27.77 -4.63 7.98
N GLY A 154 26.84 -5.54 8.20
CA GLY A 154 26.11 -5.65 9.47
C GLY A 154 25.11 -4.50 9.65
N ALA A 155 24.15 -4.68 10.56
CA ALA A 155 23.09 -3.68 10.79
C ALA A 155 23.65 -2.34 11.29
N ALA A 156 24.62 -2.37 12.22
CA ALA A 156 25.26 -1.15 12.73
C ALA A 156 26.12 -0.45 11.65
N GLY A 157 26.81 -1.22 10.80
CA GLY A 157 27.60 -0.68 9.70
C GLY A 157 26.75 -0.02 8.62
N ALA A 158 25.56 -0.56 8.31
CA ALA A 158 24.61 0.04 7.38
C ALA A 158 24.09 1.42 7.87
N VAL A 159 23.82 1.54 9.17
CA VAL A 159 23.40 2.82 9.79
C VAL A 159 24.52 3.86 9.71
N GLN A 160 25.75 3.48 10.08
CA GLN A 160 26.90 4.37 10.02
C GLN A 160 27.22 4.81 8.58
N LEU A 161 27.12 3.90 7.60
CA LEU A 161 27.28 4.22 6.18
C LEU A 161 26.26 5.27 5.71
N TYR A 162 24.99 5.13 6.10
CA TYR A 162 23.96 6.10 5.75
C TYR A 162 24.21 7.47 6.40
N GLN A 163 24.56 7.51 7.69
CA GLN A 163 24.87 8.77 8.38
C GLN A 163 26.07 9.48 7.76
N TYR A 164 27.11 8.72 7.39
CA TYR A 164 28.28 9.25 6.70
C TYR A 164 27.92 9.83 5.32
N GLN A 165 27.08 9.15 4.55
CA GLN A 165 26.58 9.65 3.27
C GLN A 165 25.72 10.93 3.44
N LEU A 166 24.88 10.97 4.47
CA LEU A 166 24.04 12.12 4.77
C LEU A 166 24.93 13.34 5.09
N ALA A 167 25.90 13.18 6.00
CA ALA A 167 26.84 14.22 6.39
C ALA A 167 27.66 14.73 5.19
N ALA A 168 28.16 13.82 4.34
CA ALA A 168 28.90 14.18 3.13
C ALA A 168 28.06 14.98 2.13
N THR A 169 26.75 14.71 2.05
CA THR A 169 25.83 15.44 1.16
C THR A 169 25.49 16.83 1.70
N THR A 170 25.39 17.00 3.03
CA THR A 170 25.10 18.29 3.67
C THR A 170 26.27 19.28 3.56
N VAL A 171 27.51 18.80 3.57
CA VAL A 171 28.72 19.64 3.47
C VAL A 171 28.95 20.20 2.06
N GLN A 172 28.32 19.61 1.03
CA GLN A 172 28.42 20.08 -0.36
C GLN A 172 27.30 21.06 -0.78
N ARG A 173 26.36 21.39 0.12
CA ARG A 173 25.37 22.46 -0.09
C ARG A 173 25.76 23.70 0.68
#